data_AF-A0A4Y2F271-F1
#
_entry.id   AF-A0A4Y2F271-F1
#
_cell.length_a   1.000
_cell.length_b   1.000
_cell.length_c   1.000
_cell.angle_alpha   90.00
_cell.angle_beta   90.00
_cell.angle_gamma   90.00
#
_symmetry.space_group_name_H-M   'P 1'
#
loop_
_entity.id
_entity.type
_entity.pdbx_description
1 polymer ?
#
loop_
_entity_poly.entity_id
_entity_poly.type
_entity_poly.pdbx_seq_one_letter_code
_entity_poly.pdbx_strand_id
1 'polypeptide(L)'
;MYRQIRIHSEDADFQRIIWRTDTNHPLSTYRLLTVTYGTSCAPYLAIRTLHQLAADEMSTSPEAFKIIREHFYVDDLLTGANSVSHAKVLVSEINRVLQSGGFTLKKWASNILDVLDSIPAENKLQKNEISIDESSSVKILGVHWNSHQDTLQIKITDPQEVLTKRQLLSVIARIFDPLGILSPTTIVLKILMQDLWKNQLSWDAGIPHEILKTWKTFQSELSFLKDIKLPRYLKNVYSESVIMQLHGFCDASSKAYAAVIYIRVLTDTGEIFVTFVAAKTRVA
;
A
#
# COMPACT_ATOMS: atom_id res chain seq x y z
N MET A 1 -13.77 -11.02 1.11
CA MET A 1 -13.09 -12.00 0.23
C MET A 1 -13.01 -13.39 0.87
N TYR A 2 -12.11 -13.66 1.82
CA TYR A 2 -11.84 -15.02 2.34
C TYR A 2 -13.07 -15.84 2.77
N ARG A 3 -14.02 -15.21 3.47
CA ARG A 3 -15.25 -15.87 3.96
C ARG A 3 -16.24 -16.27 2.85
N GLN A 4 -16.00 -15.88 1.59
CA GLN A 4 -16.79 -16.33 0.45
C GLN A 4 -16.27 -17.64 -0.14
N ILE A 5 -15.10 -18.12 0.31
CA ILE A 5 -14.42 -19.28 -0.25
C ILE A 5 -14.56 -20.43 0.72
N ARG A 6 -15.28 -21.47 0.32
CA ARG A 6 -15.39 -22.71 1.10
C ARG A 6 -14.06 -23.47 1.03
N ILE A 7 -13.67 -24.04 2.16
CA ILE A 7 -12.58 -25.02 2.21
C ILE A 7 -13.12 -26.41 1.87
N HIS A 8 -12.22 -27.34 1.56
CA HIS A 8 -12.59 -28.74 1.39
C HIS A 8 -13.16 -29.29 2.71
N SER A 9 -14.17 -30.15 2.63
CA SER A 9 -14.85 -30.69 3.83
C SER A 9 -13.91 -31.45 4.76
N GLU A 10 -12.93 -32.14 4.18
CA GLU A 10 -11.90 -32.87 4.94
C GLU A 10 -10.94 -31.91 5.68
N ASP A 11 -10.73 -30.71 5.14
CA ASP A 11 -9.86 -29.71 5.77
C ASP A 11 -10.55 -28.96 6.92
N ALA A 12 -11.89 -28.96 6.95
CA ALA A 12 -12.66 -28.22 7.94
C ALA A 12 -12.45 -28.69 9.38
N ASP A 13 -12.03 -29.95 9.56
CA ASP A 13 -11.69 -30.48 10.87
C ASP A 13 -10.40 -29.88 11.46
N PHE A 14 -9.50 -29.38 10.62
CA PHE A 14 -8.27 -28.70 11.05
C PHE A 14 -8.49 -27.20 11.37
N GLN A 15 -9.68 -26.65 11.08
CA GLN A 15 -10.04 -25.26 11.39
C GLN A 15 -11.00 -25.14 12.57
N ARG A 16 -10.89 -26.05 13.55
CA ARG A 16 -11.74 -26.02 14.75
C ARG A 16 -11.32 -24.90 15.71
N ILE A 17 -12.32 -24.23 16.25
CA ILE A 17 -12.15 -23.26 17.33
C ILE A 17 -13.01 -23.67 18.52
N ILE A 18 -12.57 -23.28 19.71
CA ILE A 18 -13.36 -23.40 20.94
C ILE A 18 -13.85 -22.01 21.30
N TRP A 19 -15.12 -21.87 21.60
CA TRP A 19 -15.73 -20.60 21.96
C TRP A 19 -16.73 -20.78 23.10
N ARG A 20 -16.76 -19.81 24.00
CA ARG A 20 -17.82 -19.61 25.00
C ARG A 20 -18.04 -18.10 25.17
N THR A 21 -19.27 -17.71 25.46
CA THR A 21 -19.63 -16.28 25.63
C THR A 21 -19.03 -15.69 26.90
N ASP A 22 -19.04 -16.45 28.00
CA ASP A 22 -18.44 -16.09 29.28
C ASP A 22 -18.06 -17.34 30.08
N THR A 23 -17.48 -17.17 31.27
CA THR A 23 -16.99 -18.27 32.11
C THR A 23 -18.08 -19.20 32.63
N ASN A 24 -19.34 -18.76 32.63
CA ASN A 24 -20.49 -19.54 33.12
C ASN A 24 -21.09 -20.44 32.03
N HIS A 25 -20.74 -20.21 30.76
CA HIS A 25 -21.21 -21.04 29.65
C HIS A 25 -20.23 -22.18 29.33
N PRO A 26 -20.74 -23.37 28.95
CA PRO A 26 -19.90 -24.48 28.53
C PRO A 26 -19.12 -24.12 27.26
N LEU A 27 -17.93 -24.71 27.12
CA LEU A 27 -17.12 -24.57 25.92
C LEU A 27 -17.80 -25.29 24.74
N SER A 28 -18.04 -24.56 23.66
CA SER A 28 -18.55 -25.10 22.40
C SER A 28 -17.41 -25.21 21.39
N THR A 29 -17.46 -26.26 20.56
CA THR A 29 -16.51 -26.44 19.45
C THR A 29 -17.18 -26.10 18.14
N TYR A 30 -16.55 -25.24 17.34
CA TYR A 30 -17.02 -24.83 16.02
C TYR A 30 -16.03 -25.24 14.95
N ARG A 31 -16.52 -25.50 13.74
CA ARG A 31 -15.71 -25.70 12.54
C ARG A 31 -15.88 -24.50 11.64
N LEU A 32 -14.79 -23.85 11.27
CA LEU A 32 -14.81 -22.80 10.26
C LEU A 32 -14.86 -23.45 8.89
N LEU A 33 -15.85 -23.11 8.07
CA LEU A 33 -16.12 -23.76 6.77
C LEU A 33 -15.57 -23.00 5.57
N THR A 34 -14.87 -21.90 5.83
CA THR A 34 -14.36 -20.98 4.81
C THR A 34 -12.90 -20.72 5.05
N VAL A 35 -12.19 -20.22 4.04
CA VAL A 35 -10.80 -19.80 4.20
C VAL A 35 -10.67 -18.84 5.38
N THR A 36 -9.89 -19.26 6.39
CA THR A 36 -9.71 -18.53 7.65
C THR A 36 -8.48 -17.64 7.58
N TYR A 37 -8.65 -16.35 7.88
CA TYR A 37 -7.56 -15.37 7.93
C TYR A 37 -6.52 -15.75 8.99
N GLY A 38 -5.25 -15.39 8.75
CA GLY A 38 -4.14 -15.70 9.64
C GLY A 38 -3.53 -17.09 9.43
N THR A 39 -4.14 -17.96 8.63
CA THR A 39 -3.49 -19.19 8.17
C THR A 39 -2.50 -18.88 7.04
N SER A 40 -1.38 -19.61 6.98
CA SER A 40 -0.31 -19.37 5.99
C SER A 40 -0.78 -19.55 4.54
N CYS A 41 -1.73 -20.45 4.29
CA CYS A 41 -2.26 -20.73 2.95
C CYS A 41 -3.42 -19.82 2.52
N ALA A 42 -4.06 -19.08 3.44
CA ALA A 42 -5.24 -18.28 3.11
C ALA A 42 -5.03 -17.27 1.97
N PRO A 43 -3.92 -16.50 1.92
CA PRO A 43 -3.69 -15.58 0.81
C PRO A 43 -3.63 -16.29 -0.55
N TYR A 44 -2.93 -17.43 -0.61
CA TYR A 44 -2.83 -18.22 -1.83
C TYR A 44 -4.19 -18.75 -2.29
N LEU A 45 -4.96 -19.37 -1.38
CA LEU A 45 -6.29 -19.90 -1.69
C LEU A 45 -7.23 -18.81 -2.21
N ALA A 46 -7.16 -17.63 -1.60
CA ALA A 46 -7.96 -16.47 -1.99
C ALA A 46 -7.63 -15.98 -3.39
N ILE A 47 -6.35 -15.73 -3.67
CA ILE A 47 -5.87 -15.27 -4.98
C ILE A 47 -6.14 -16.33 -6.07
N ARG A 48 -5.88 -17.61 -5.78
CA ARG A 48 -6.12 -18.71 -6.72
C ARG A 48 -7.60 -18.84 -7.10
N THR A 49 -8.50 -18.58 -6.15
CA THR A 49 -9.95 -18.58 -6.38
C THR A 49 -10.37 -17.40 -7.27
N LEU A 50 -9.85 -16.19 -7.03
CA LEU A 50 -10.10 -15.05 -7.93
C LEU A 50 -9.61 -15.33 -9.35
N HIS A 51 -8.41 -15.90 -9.48
CA HIS A 51 -7.85 -16.25 -10.80
C HIS A 51 -8.71 -17.31 -11.50
N GLN A 52 -9.26 -18.28 -10.76
CA GLN A 52 -10.18 -19.26 -11.34
C GLN A 52 -11.47 -18.60 -11.83
N LEU A 53 -12.11 -17.79 -10.98
CA LEU A 53 -13.32 -17.06 -11.32
C LEU A 53 -13.13 -16.20 -12.59
N ALA A 54 -12.02 -15.47 -12.65
CA ALA A 54 -11.67 -14.70 -13.82
C ALA A 54 -11.55 -15.59 -15.07
N ALA A 55 -10.89 -16.74 -14.97
CA ALA A 55 -10.71 -17.67 -16.09
C ALA A 55 -12.06 -18.24 -16.56
N ASP A 56 -12.95 -18.56 -15.63
CA ASP A 56 -14.29 -19.10 -15.92
C ASP A 56 -15.16 -18.07 -16.66
N GLU A 57 -14.96 -16.77 -16.41
CA GLU A 57 -15.71 -15.66 -17.03
C GLU A 57 -14.99 -15.05 -18.25
N MET A 58 -13.83 -15.58 -18.65
CA MET A 58 -12.95 -14.98 -19.67
C MET A 58 -13.64 -14.75 -21.02
N SER A 59 -14.54 -15.63 -21.44
CA SER A 59 -15.26 -15.51 -22.72
C SER A 59 -16.21 -14.32 -22.78
N THR A 60 -16.65 -13.82 -21.62
CA THR A 60 -17.63 -12.72 -21.52
C THR A 60 -16.98 -11.38 -21.18
N SER A 61 -15.88 -11.38 -20.44
CA SER A 61 -15.15 -10.15 -20.05
C SER A 61 -13.63 -10.37 -20.07
N PRO A 62 -13.00 -10.38 -21.25
CA PRO A 62 -11.57 -10.67 -21.39
C PRO A 62 -10.68 -9.60 -20.75
N GLU A 63 -11.10 -8.34 -20.71
CA GLU A 63 -10.35 -7.26 -20.07
C GLU A 63 -10.43 -7.34 -18.54
N ALA A 64 -11.63 -7.62 -17.99
CA ALA A 64 -11.78 -7.89 -16.56
C ALA A 64 -10.96 -9.10 -16.11
N PHE A 65 -10.86 -10.16 -16.93
CA PHE A 65 -9.98 -11.29 -16.67
C PHE A 65 -8.53 -10.86 -16.45
N LYS A 66 -7.99 -10.04 -17.37
CA LYS A 66 -6.62 -9.54 -17.28
C LYS A 66 -6.42 -8.72 -16.01
N ILE A 67 -7.33 -7.78 -15.75
CA ILE A 67 -7.27 -6.91 -14.57
C ILE A 67 -7.33 -7.71 -13.27
N ILE A 68 -8.24 -8.68 -13.15
CA ILE A 68 -8.38 -9.49 -11.91
C ILE A 68 -7.10 -10.28 -11.64
N ARG A 69 -6.39 -10.73 -12.69
CA ARG A 69 -5.14 -11.48 -12.54
C ARG A 69 -3.90 -10.64 -12.27
N GLU A 70 -3.85 -9.43 -12.81
CA GLU A 70 -2.62 -8.64 -12.84
C GLU A 70 -2.65 -7.42 -11.90
N HIS A 71 -3.83 -6.90 -11.58
CA HIS A 71 -3.99 -5.62 -10.87
C HIS A 71 -4.44 -5.76 -9.41
N PHE A 72 -4.67 -6.99 -8.94
CA PHE A 72 -4.89 -7.25 -7.52
C PHE A 72 -3.57 -7.39 -6.76
N TYR A 73 -3.48 -6.71 -5.62
CA TYR A 73 -2.53 -7.02 -4.57
C TYR A 73 -3.29 -7.62 -3.39
N VAL A 74 -3.29 -8.94 -3.30
CA VAL A 74 -4.11 -9.71 -2.34
C VAL A 74 -5.59 -9.36 -2.48
N ASP A 75 -6.14 -8.52 -1.61
CA ASP A 75 -7.54 -8.09 -1.58
C ASP A 75 -7.78 -6.67 -2.11
N ASP A 76 -6.72 -5.92 -2.40
CA ASP A 76 -6.78 -4.57 -2.96
C ASP A 76 -6.68 -4.60 -4.50
N LEU A 77 -7.65 -3.99 -5.19
CA LEU A 77 -7.63 -3.79 -6.65
C LEU A 77 -7.12 -2.40 -6.99
N LEU A 78 -6.07 -2.31 -7.81
CA LEU A 78 -5.50 -1.05 -8.30
C LEU A 78 -5.45 -1.04 -9.82
N THR A 79 -6.44 -0.39 -10.44
CA THR A 79 -6.56 -0.34 -11.90
C THR A 79 -6.90 1.07 -12.39
N GLY A 80 -6.81 1.29 -13.70
CA GLY A 80 -7.13 2.56 -14.34
C GLY A 80 -7.35 2.40 -15.84
N ALA A 81 -7.79 3.48 -16.49
CA ALA A 81 -7.99 3.56 -17.94
C ALA A 81 -7.64 4.95 -18.46
N ASN A 82 -7.47 5.06 -19.78
CA ASN A 82 -7.13 6.32 -20.46
C ASN A 82 -8.34 7.24 -20.71
N SER A 83 -9.56 6.77 -20.43
CA SER A 83 -10.78 7.58 -20.55
C SER A 83 -11.80 7.23 -19.48
N VAL A 84 -12.65 8.20 -19.13
CA VAL A 84 -13.72 8.03 -18.13
C VAL A 84 -14.74 6.97 -18.60
N SER A 85 -15.10 6.98 -19.89
CA SER A 85 -16.03 6.01 -20.45
C SER A 85 -15.49 4.58 -20.37
N HIS A 86 -14.22 4.37 -20.71
CA HIS A 86 -13.58 3.06 -20.59
C HIS A 86 -13.46 2.63 -19.14
N ALA A 87 -13.07 3.53 -18.23
CA ALA A 87 -13.02 3.25 -16.79
C ALA A 87 -14.40 2.80 -16.25
N LYS A 88 -15.50 3.45 -16.66
CA LYS A 88 -16.86 3.05 -16.27
C LYS A 88 -17.21 1.64 -16.74
N VAL A 89 -16.86 1.28 -17.98
CA VAL A 89 -17.07 -0.08 -18.51
C VAL A 89 -16.28 -1.10 -17.70
N LEU A 90 -14.99 -0.84 -17.46
CA LEU A 90 -14.14 -1.73 -16.67
C LEU A 90 -14.68 -1.98 -15.27
N VAL A 91 -15.08 -0.91 -14.57
CA VAL A 91 -15.67 -1.01 -13.22
C VAL A 91 -16.93 -1.89 -13.24
N SER A 92 -17.79 -1.74 -14.25
CA SER A 92 -18.99 -2.56 -14.41
C SER A 92 -18.66 -4.04 -14.64
N GLU A 93 -17.75 -4.32 -15.58
CA GLU A 93 -17.35 -5.70 -15.92
C GLU A 93 -16.68 -6.41 -14.74
N ILE A 94 -15.76 -5.73 -14.05
CA ILE A 94 -15.05 -6.28 -12.89
C ILE A 94 -16.07 -6.60 -11.78
N ASN A 95 -16.97 -5.68 -11.46
CA ASN A 95 -17.99 -5.94 -10.45
C ASN A 95 -18.90 -7.10 -10.86
N ARG A 96 -19.29 -7.21 -12.14
CA ARG A 96 -20.10 -8.33 -12.64
C ARG A 96 -19.39 -9.68 -12.44
N VAL A 97 -18.14 -9.79 -12.88
CA VAL A 97 -17.33 -11.01 -12.76
C VAL A 97 -17.11 -11.38 -11.29
N LEU A 98 -16.72 -10.42 -10.45
CA LEU A 98 -16.49 -10.69 -9.03
C LEU A 98 -17.78 -11.07 -8.30
N GLN A 99 -18.90 -10.43 -8.66
CA GLN A 99 -20.20 -10.71 -8.06
C GLN A 99 -20.73 -12.10 -8.45
N SER A 100 -20.39 -12.66 -9.62
CA SER A 100 -20.77 -14.04 -9.97
C SER A 100 -20.10 -15.07 -9.05
N GLY A 101 -18.92 -14.75 -8.52
CA GLY A 101 -18.25 -15.51 -7.45
C GLY A 101 -18.62 -15.09 -6.02
N GLY A 102 -19.59 -14.20 -5.82
CA GLY A 102 -19.99 -13.69 -4.50
C GLY A 102 -19.01 -12.69 -3.88
N PHE A 103 -18.06 -12.16 -4.65
CA PHE A 103 -17.11 -11.15 -4.20
C PHE A 103 -17.62 -9.74 -4.52
N THR A 104 -18.00 -8.99 -3.49
CA THR A 104 -18.38 -7.59 -3.63
C THR A 104 -17.19 -6.69 -3.28
N LEU A 105 -16.72 -5.90 -4.25
CA LEU A 105 -15.72 -4.87 -4.01
C LEU A 105 -16.32 -3.71 -3.20
N LYS A 106 -15.51 -3.19 -2.27
CA LYS A 106 -15.86 -2.10 -1.37
C LYS A 106 -14.79 -1.02 -1.43
N LYS A 107 -15.10 0.15 -0.86
CA LYS A 107 -14.16 1.28 -0.73
C LYS A 107 -13.64 1.80 -2.06
N TRP A 108 -14.48 1.79 -3.09
CA TRP A 108 -14.13 2.38 -4.39
C TRP A 108 -13.75 3.85 -4.24
N ALA A 109 -12.61 4.22 -4.83
CA ALA A 109 -12.08 5.56 -4.90
C ALA A 109 -11.50 5.81 -6.30
N SER A 110 -11.58 7.06 -6.77
CA SER A 110 -11.10 7.47 -8.09
C SER A 110 -10.65 8.93 -8.04
N ASN A 111 -9.69 9.29 -8.89
CA ASN A 111 -9.31 10.69 -9.12
C ASN A 111 -10.35 11.43 -9.98
N ILE A 112 -11.22 10.71 -10.69
CA ILE A 112 -12.36 11.26 -11.43
C ILE A 112 -13.65 10.68 -10.85
N LEU A 113 -14.47 11.53 -10.24
CA LEU A 113 -15.69 11.10 -9.53
C LEU A 113 -16.72 10.47 -10.44
N ASP A 114 -16.83 10.94 -11.69
CA ASP A 114 -17.76 10.40 -12.68
C ASP A 114 -17.61 8.88 -12.84
N VAL A 115 -16.39 8.34 -12.76
CA VAL A 115 -16.13 6.89 -12.84
C VAL A 115 -16.93 6.10 -11.80
N LEU A 116 -17.26 6.73 -10.67
CA LEU A 116 -17.95 6.10 -9.53
C LEU A 116 -19.48 6.30 -9.58
N ASP A 117 -20.06 6.91 -10.61
CA ASP A 117 -21.50 7.19 -10.69
C ASP A 117 -22.36 5.94 -10.53
N SER A 118 -21.93 4.82 -11.13
CA SER A 118 -22.64 3.54 -11.10
C SER A 118 -22.40 2.72 -9.82
N ILE A 119 -21.48 3.15 -8.96
CA ILE A 119 -21.16 2.43 -7.72
C ILE A 119 -22.16 2.82 -6.62
N PRO A 120 -22.77 1.86 -5.90
CA PRO A 120 -23.62 2.16 -4.74
C PRO A 120 -22.84 2.90 -3.64
N ALA A 121 -23.51 3.80 -2.90
CA ALA A 121 -22.85 4.65 -1.90
C ALA A 121 -22.13 3.82 -0.82
N GLU A 122 -22.71 2.71 -0.39
CA GLU A 122 -22.15 1.76 0.58
C GLU A 122 -20.91 1.00 0.08
N ASN A 123 -20.65 1.04 -1.23
CA ASN A 123 -19.46 0.44 -1.85
C ASN A 123 -18.38 1.50 -2.16
N LYS A 124 -18.71 2.79 -2.09
CA LYS A 124 -17.73 3.89 -2.21
C LYS A 124 -16.95 4.05 -0.91
N LEU A 125 -15.74 4.61 -1.01
CA LEU A 125 -14.98 5.00 0.16
C LEU A 125 -15.74 6.09 0.94
N GLN A 126 -16.02 5.83 2.22
CA GLN A 126 -16.77 6.73 3.09
C GLN A 126 -15.88 7.84 3.66
N LYS A 127 -16.43 9.04 3.86
CA LYS A 127 -15.68 10.18 4.42
C LYS A 127 -15.08 9.93 5.80
N ASN A 128 -15.69 9.06 6.60
CA ASN A 128 -15.19 8.71 7.94
C ASN A 128 -13.95 7.79 7.89
N GLU A 129 -13.65 7.19 6.74
CA GLU A 129 -12.45 6.39 6.50
C GLU A 129 -11.30 7.21 5.87
N ILE A 130 -11.59 8.46 5.49
CA ILE A 130 -10.61 9.47 5.11
C ILE A 130 -10.09 10.08 6.42
N SER A 131 -8.77 10.14 6.61
CA SER A 131 -8.25 10.72 7.86
C SER A 131 -8.69 12.18 7.99
N ILE A 132 -9.24 12.48 9.17
CA ILE A 132 -10.02 13.69 9.52
C ILE A 132 -9.30 15.03 9.23
N ASP A 133 -7.98 15.02 9.03
CA ASP A 133 -7.18 16.24 8.80
C ASP A 133 -6.91 16.60 7.33
N GLU A 134 -7.17 15.73 6.34
CA GLU A 134 -6.90 16.08 4.94
C GLU A 134 -7.98 15.54 3.99
N SER A 135 -8.58 16.45 3.23
CA SER A 135 -9.61 16.16 2.24
C SER A 135 -9.12 15.11 1.22
N SER A 136 -9.80 13.97 1.19
CA SER A 136 -9.72 12.95 0.14
C SER A 136 -8.45 12.05 0.11
N SER A 137 -7.78 11.82 1.23
CA SER A 137 -6.68 10.84 1.31
C SER A 137 -7.14 9.41 1.63
N VAL A 138 -6.70 8.44 0.82
CA VAL A 138 -6.99 6.99 0.95
C VAL A 138 -5.69 6.24 1.22
N LYS A 139 -5.65 5.32 2.18
CA LYS A 139 -4.47 4.47 2.38
C LYS A 139 -4.50 3.32 1.37
N ILE A 140 -3.56 3.31 0.44
CA ILE A 140 -3.37 2.28 -0.59
C ILE A 140 -2.03 1.59 -0.34
N LEU A 141 -2.06 0.28 -0.08
CA LEU A 141 -0.86 -0.55 0.13
C LEU A 141 0.15 0.05 1.13
N GLY A 142 -0.33 0.78 2.13
CA GLY A 142 0.52 1.43 3.14
C GLY A 142 0.91 2.88 2.85
N VAL A 143 0.67 3.40 1.64
CA VAL A 143 0.94 4.79 1.23
C VAL A 143 -0.38 5.57 1.18
N HIS A 144 -0.36 6.89 1.43
CA HIS A 144 -1.56 7.71 1.29
C HIS A 144 -1.68 8.22 -0.14
N TRP A 145 -2.87 8.13 -0.73
CA TRP A 145 -3.19 8.68 -2.04
C TRP A 145 -4.28 9.73 -1.90
N ASN A 146 -3.99 10.97 -2.26
CA ASN A 146 -5.00 12.00 -2.45
C ASN A 146 -5.62 11.81 -3.83
N SER A 147 -6.85 11.29 -3.89
CA SER A 147 -7.47 11.01 -5.18
C SER A 147 -7.79 12.30 -5.94
N HIS A 148 -8.17 13.38 -5.26
CA HIS A 148 -8.53 14.64 -5.91
C HIS A 148 -7.34 15.31 -6.61
N GLN A 149 -6.17 15.35 -5.96
CA GLN A 149 -4.94 15.91 -6.54
C GLN A 149 -4.14 14.88 -7.36
N ASP A 150 -4.55 13.61 -7.33
CA ASP A 150 -3.82 12.45 -7.86
C ASP A 150 -2.35 12.38 -7.42
N THR A 151 -2.12 12.58 -6.12
CA THR A 151 -0.78 12.58 -5.52
C THR A 151 -0.64 11.51 -4.44
N LEU A 152 0.52 10.88 -4.39
CA LEU A 152 0.97 10.09 -3.26
C LEU A 152 1.49 11.05 -2.18
N GLN A 153 1.04 10.80 -0.95
CA GLN A 153 1.34 11.58 0.23
C GLN A 153 1.85 10.64 1.33
N ILE A 154 2.54 11.23 2.29
CA ILE A 154 3.15 10.51 3.40
C ILE A 154 2.55 11.03 4.69
N LYS A 155 1.89 10.14 5.40
CA LYS A 155 1.37 10.48 6.72
C LYS A 155 2.46 10.32 7.76
N ILE A 156 2.86 11.43 8.34
CA ILE A 156 3.81 11.47 9.44
C ILE A 156 3.06 11.81 10.71
N THR A 157 3.20 10.92 11.68
CA THR A 157 2.73 11.17 13.04
C THR A 157 3.86 11.82 13.80
N ASP A 158 3.57 12.93 14.49
CA ASP A 158 4.57 13.56 15.34
C ASP A 158 4.98 12.57 16.44
N PRO A 159 6.25 12.15 16.48
CA PRO A 159 6.65 11.14 17.42
C PRO A 159 6.61 11.71 18.84
N GLN A 160 6.09 10.89 19.76
CA GLN A 160 6.16 11.15 21.20
C GLN A 160 7.62 11.26 21.65
N GLU A 161 7.85 11.77 22.85
CA GLU A 161 9.20 11.82 23.43
C GLU A 161 9.84 10.43 23.43
N VAL A 162 11.06 10.37 22.91
CA VAL A 162 11.84 9.13 22.77
C VAL A 162 13.00 9.17 23.75
N LEU A 163 12.98 8.27 24.74
CA LEU A 163 14.00 8.19 25.79
C LEU A 163 14.82 6.90 25.71
N THR A 164 14.28 5.84 25.10
CA THR A 164 14.87 4.50 25.07
C THR A 164 15.10 3.96 23.67
N LYS A 165 16.03 3.01 23.52
CA LYS A 165 16.27 2.29 22.26
C LYS A 165 14.99 1.68 21.68
N ARG A 166 14.15 1.04 22.52
CA ARG A 166 12.88 0.43 22.11
C ARG A 166 11.93 1.46 21.51
N GLN A 167 11.78 2.61 22.16
CA GLN A 167 10.92 3.69 21.66
C GLN A 167 11.43 4.22 20.31
N LEU A 168 12.73 4.46 20.17
CA LEU A 168 13.32 4.96 18.93
C LEU A 168 13.12 3.96 17.78
N LEU A 169 13.40 2.68 18.01
CA LEU A 169 13.20 1.63 17.00
C LEU A 169 11.72 1.47 16.63
N SER A 170 10.79 1.61 17.59
CA SER A 170 9.35 1.59 17.30
C SER A 170 8.94 2.74 16.40
N VAL A 171 9.50 3.93 16.59
CA VAL A 171 9.21 5.09 15.72
C VAL A 171 9.79 4.88 14.32
N ILE A 172 11.04 4.41 14.20
CA ILE A 172 11.68 4.12 12.91
C ILE A 172 10.85 3.08 12.12
N ALA A 173 10.39 2.02 12.79
CA ALA A 173 9.63 0.94 12.16
C ALA A 173 8.23 1.35 11.67
N ARG A 174 7.67 2.48 12.13
CA ARG A 174 6.38 2.99 11.66
C ARG A 174 6.46 3.67 10.30
N ILE A 175 7.65 4.08 9.87
CA ILE A 175 7.83 4.77 8.59
C ILE A 175 7.82 3.72 7.48
N PHE A 176 6.74 3.75 6.70
CA PHE A 176 6.55 2.87 5.58
C PHE A 176 6.75 3.64 4.27
N ASP A 177 7.86 3.35 3.57
CA ASP A 177 8.27 4.02 2.35
C ASP A 177 8.72 3.00 1.28
N PRO A 178 7.78 2.33 0.59
CA PRO A 178 8.10 1.25 -0.33
C PRO A 178 8.84 1.73 -1.58
N LEU A 179 8.52 2.94 -2.05
CA LEU A 179 9.09 3.57 -3.25
C LEU A 179 10.38 4.35 -2.96
N GLY A 180 10.72 4.58 -1.69
CA GLY A 180 11.91 5.35 -1.31
C GLY A 180 11.74 6.86 -1.50
N ILE A 181 10.51 7.38 -1.43
CA ILE A 181 10.22 8.81 -1.55
C ILE A 181 10.94 9.60 -0.44
N LEU A 182 11.03 9.01 0.75
CA LEU A 182 11.75 9.56 1.91
C LEU A 182 13.18 9.03 2.00
N SER A 183 13.76 8.51 0.92
CA SER A 183 15.13 7.98 0.92
C SER A 183 16.15 8.91 1.59
N PRO A 184 16.17 10.23 1.34
CA PRO A 184 17.10 11.16 1.99
C PRO A 184 16.95 11.22 3.51
N THR A 185 15.75 10.97 4.03
CA THR A 185 15.41 11.10 5.45
C THR A 185 15.48 9.75 6.16
N THR A 186 14.98 8.69 5.53
CA THR A 186 15.00 7.32 6.06
C THR A 186 16.42 6.77 6.19
N ILE A 187 17.39 7.23 5.37
CA ILE A 187 18.78 6.80 5.55
C ILE A 187 19.37 7.31 6.87
N VAL A 188 19.02 8.52 7.31
CA VAL A 188 19.44 9.06 8.61
C VAL A 188 18.92 8.17 9.74
N LEU A 189 17.68 7.72 9.64
CA LEU A 189 17.10 6.79 10.62
C LEU A 189 17.77 5.42 10.60
N LYS A 190 18.12 4.89 9.42
CA LYS A 190 18.85 3.62 9.32
C LYS A 190 20.25 3.73 9.93
N ILE A 191 20.93 4.88 9.76
CA ILE A 191 22.22 5.17 10.40
C ILE A 191 22.05 5.22 11.91
N LEU A 192 21.04 5.94 12.42
CA LEU A 192 20.75 5.98 13.87
C LEU A 192 20.47 4.59 14.43
N MET A 193 19.70 3.77 13.71
CA MET A 193 19.47 2.38 14.07
C MET A 193 20.79 1.60 14.14
N GLN A 194 21.67 1.74 13.14
CA GLN A 194 22.99 1.09 13.13
C GLN A 194 23.83 1.52 14.35
N ASP A 195 23.83 2.81 14.69
CA ASP A 195 24.58 3.36 15.83
C ASP A 195 24.05 2.83 17.18
N LEU A 196 22.72 2.71 17.34
CA LEU A 196 22.12 2.08 18.53
C LEU A 196 22.57 0.63 18.71
N TRP A 197 22.76 -0.12 17.61
CA TRP A 197 23.25 -1.49 17.66
C TRP A 197 24.76 -1.55 17.96
N LYS A 198 25.56 -0.67 17.36
CA LYS A 198 27.01 -0.55 17.63
C LYS A 198 27.31 -0.25 19.10
N ASN A 199 26.44 0.53 19.77
CA ASN A 199 26.57 0.85 21.20
C ASN A 199 26.11 -0.30 22.14
N GLN A 200 25.66 -1.44 21.61
CA GLN A 200 25.25 -2.63 22.40
C GLN A 200 24.23 -2.35 23.51
N LEU A 201 23.35 -1.36 23.30
CA LEU A 201 22.35 -0.95 24.29
C LEU A 201 21.25 -2.03 24.46
N SER A 202 20.80 -2.23 25.70
CA SER A 202 19.58 -3.01 25.98
C SER A 202 18.34 -2.26 25.50
N TRP A 203 17.20 -2.96 25.39
CA TRP A 203 15.97 -2.40 24.81
C TRP A 203 15.48 -1.13 25.53
N ASP A 204 15.53 -1.12 26.85
CA ASP A 204 15.02 -0.01 27.67
C ASP A 204 16.13 0.91 28.18
N ALA A 205 17.36 0.74 27.69
CA ALA A 205 18.46 1.64 28.01
C ALA A 205 18.23 3.04 27.42
N GLY A 206 18.70 4.04 28.15
CA GLY A 206 18.75 5.43 27.70
C GLY A 206 19.63 5.58 26.45
N ILE A 207 19.25 6.51 25.58
CA ILE A 207 19.95 6.77 24.33
C ILE A 207 21.17 7.69 24.59
N PRO A 208 22.38 7.36 24.09
CA PRO A 208 23.55 8.23 24.15
C PRO A 208 23.27 9.63 23.61
N HIS A 209 23.89 10.65 24.22
CA HIS A 209 23.65 12.06 23.91
C HIS A 209 23.76 12.37 22.41
N GLU A 210 24.78 11.86 21.72
CA GLU A 210 24.99 12.12 20.29
C GLU A 210 23.88 11.54 19.38
N ILE A 211 23.37 10.36 19.72
CA ILE A 211 22.25 9.74 19.00
C ILE A 211 20.96 10.52 19.29
N LEU A 212 20.74 10.91 20.55
CA LEU A 212 19.57 11.69 20.94
C LEU A 212 19.56 13.07 20.28
N LYS A 213 20.72 13.72 20.17
CA LYS A 213 20.87 15.00 19.48
C LYS A 213 20.47 14.87 18.00
N THR A 214 21.02 13.88 17.30
CA THR A 214 20.69 13.63 15.89
C THR A 214 19.21 13.29 15.71
N TRP A 215 18.63 12.50 16.63
CA TRP A 215 17.19 12.22 16.66
C TRP A 215 16.35 13.49 16.84
N LYS A 216 16.71 14.38 17.78
CA LYS A 216 15.98 15.64 18.03
C LYS A 216 16.01 16.57 16.81
N THR A 217 17.15 16.65 16.12
CA THR A 217 17.24 17.37 14.84
C THR A 217 16.28 16.78 13.81
N PHE A 218 16.35 15.46 13.59
CA PHE A 218 15.43 14.77 12.69
C PHE A 218 13.95 15.01 13.05
N GLN A 219 13.62 14.92 14.34
CA GLN A 219 12.26 15.14 14.85
C GLN A 219 11.76 16.56 14.56
N SER A 220 12.63 17.57 14.67
CA SER A 220 12.26 18.96 14.34
C SER A 220 11.99 19.19 12.85
N GLU A 221 12.57 18.36 11.98
CA GLU A 221 12.44 18.45 10.53
C GLU A 221 11.31 17.56 9.96
N LEU A 222 10.74 16.67 10.78
CA LEU A 222 9.67 15.75 10.35
C LEU A 222 8.42 16.48 9.83
N SER A 223 8.14 17.68 10.32
CA SER A 223 6.99 18.47 9.87
C SER A 223 7.08 18.83 8.38
N PHE A 224 8.28 19.11 7.86
CA PHE A 224 8.49 19.45 6.44
C PHE A 224 8.16 18.31 5.50
N LEU A 225 8.23 17.07 5.98
CA LEU A 225 7.91 15.90 5.17
C LEU A 225 6.41 15.75 4.92
N LYS A 226 5.55 16.40 5.72
CA LYS A 226 4.08 16.43 5.51
C LYS A 226 3.71 17.13 4.19
N ASP A 227 4.56 18.06 3.74
CA ASP A 227 4.34 18.81 2.50
C ASP A 227 4.79 18.06 1.24
N ILE A 228 5.46 16.91 1.38
CA ILE A 228 5.92 16.12 0.24
C ILE A 228 4.72 15.47 -0.46
N LYS A 229 4.48 15.90 -1.70
CA LYS A 229 3.46 15.35 -2.59
C LYS A 229 4.13 14.87 -3.87
N LEU A 230 3.97 13.59 -4.17
CA LEU A 230 4.51 13.00 -5.40
C LEU A 230 3.35 12.72 -6.37
N PRO A 231 3.40 13.19 -7.63
CA PRO A 231 2.42 12.77 -8.64
C PRO A 231 2.37 11.25 -8.76
N ARG A 232 1.18 10.65 -8.61
CA ARG A 232 1.02 9.19 -8.77
C ARG A 232 1.17 8.79 -10.25
N TYR A 233 0.60 9.59 -11.15
CA TYR A 233 0.61 9.31 -12.57
C TYR A 233 1.96 9.63 -13.22
N LEU A 234 2.56 8.63 -13.86
CA LEU A 234 3.72 8.82 -14.72
C LEU A 234 3.24 9.35 -16.08
N LYS A 235 3.27 10.67 -16.21
CA LYS A 235 2.63 11.39 -17.32
C LYS A 235 3.12 10.91 -18.68
N ASN A 236 2.18 10.64 -19.59
CA ASN A 236 2.41 10.32 -21.01
C ASN A 236 3.23 9.04 -21.28
N VAL A 237 3.47 8.19 -20.27
CA VAL A 237 4.23 6.92 -20.43
C VAL A 237 3.52 5.90 -21.33
N TYR A 238 2.21 6.04 -21.51
CA TYR A 238 1.39 5.12 -22.32
C TYR A 238 1.04 5.67 -23.71
N SER A 239 1.57 6.83 -24.09
CA SER A 239 1.33 7.42 -25.41
C SER A 239 2.27 6.78 -26.45
N GLU A 240 1.76 6.40 -27.63
CA GLU A 240 2.53 5.69 -28.65
C GLU A 240 3.66 6.54 -29.29
N SER A 241 3.58 7.87 -29.17
CA SER A 241 4.50 8.82 -29.81
C SER A 241 5.33 9.60 -28.78
N VAL A 242 5.96 8.90 -27.84
CA VAL A 242 6.84 9.52 -26.83
C VAL A 242 8.21 8.85 -26.77
N ILE A 243 9.24 9.65 -26.50
CA ILE A 243 10.58 9.12 -26.20
C ILE A 243 10.72 9.04 -24.70
N MET A 244 10.87 7.82 -24.18
CA MET A 244 11.06 7.55 -22.75
C MET A 244 12.51 7.22 -22.43
N GLN A 245 13.00 7.76 -21.33
CA GLN A 245 14.33 7.48 -20.81
C GLN A 245 14.26 7.27 -19.31
N LEU A 246 14.95 6.25 -18.80
CA LEU A 246 15.18 6.08 -17.37
C LEU A 246 16.55 6.68 -17.03
N HIS A 247 16.56 7.63 -16.11
CA HIS A 247 17.76 8.29 -15.63
C HIS A 247 18.02 7.82 -14.21
N GLY A 248 19.08 7.03 -14.05
CA GLY A 248 19.54 6.53 -12.76
C GLY A 248 20.70 7.35 -12.24
N PHE A 249 20.61 7.80 -11.00
CA PHE A 249 21.70 8.43 -10.27
C PHE A 249 22.05 7.58 -9.06
N CYS A 250 23.32 7.47 -8.74
CA CYS A 250 23.77 6.81 -7.52
C CYS A 250 24.94 7.58 -6.91
N ASP A 251 25.02 7.53 -5.59
CA ASP A 251 26.11 8.14 -4.82
C ASP A 251 26.39 7.28 -3.58
N ALA A 252 27.61 7.36 -3.07
CA ALA A 252 28.09 6.60 -1.94
C ALA A 252 29.01 7.42 -1.04
N SER A 253 28.87 7.18 0.25
CA SER A 253 29.73 7.72 1.31
C SER A 253 30.20 6.59 2.22
N SER A 254 31.08 6.91 3.17
CA SER A 254 31.50 5.97 4.20
C SER A 254 30.35 5.50 5.13
N LYS A 255 29.21 6.20 5.14
CA LYS A 255 28.07 5.87 6.02
C LYS A 255 26.93 5.14 5.29
N ALA A 256 26.75 5.42 4.01
CA ALA A 256 25.62 4.93 3.24
C ALA A 256 25.83 5.11 1.74
N TYR A 257 25.08 4.34 0.97
CA TYR A 257 24.93 4.52 -0.47
C TYR A 257 23.46 4.55 -0.87
N ALA A 258 23.18 5.26 -1.95
CA ALA A 258 21.84 5.51 -2.44
C ALA A 258 21.78 5.44 -3.96
N ALA A 259 20.63 5.06 -4.48
CA ALA A 259 20.30 5.16 -5.90
C ALA A 259 18.88 5.69 -6.06
N VAL A 260 18.66 6.50 -7.08
CA VAL A 260 17.36 7.06 -7.45
C VAL A 260 17.16 6.93 -8.95
N ILE A 261 15.92 6.65 -9.36
CA ILE A 261 15.51 6.53 -10.75
C ILE A 261 14.43 7.57 -11.01
N TYR A 262 14.65 8.32 -12.08
CA TYR A 262 13.65 9.21 -12.69
C TYR A 262 13.27 8.69 -14.06
N ILE A 263 12.03 8.90 -14.45
CA ILE A 263 11.58 8.74 -15.83
C ILE A 263 11.50 10.11 -16.48
N ARG A 264 12.13 10.24 -17.66
CA ARG A 264 12.03 11.40 -18.53
C ARG A 264 11.21 11.01 -19.76
N VAL A 265 10.15 11.77 -20.03
CA VAL A 265 9.27 11.60 -21.18
C VAL A 265 9.37 12.85 -22.05
N LEU A 266 9.76 12.69 -23.30
CA LEU A 266 9.69 13.73 -24.33
C LEU A 266 8.49 13.44 -25.23
N THR A 267 7.54 14.37 -25.28
CA THR A 267 6.35 14.26 -26.13
C THR A 267 6.65 14.61 -27.58
N ASP A 268 5.72 14.25 -28.47
CA ASP A 268 5.68 14.68 -29.87
C ASP A 268 5.60 16.21 -30.03
N THR A 269 4.96 16.90 -29.09
CA THR A 269 4.91 18.36 -29.00
C THR A 269 6.22 19.00 -28.53
N GLY A 270 7.23 18.20 -28.15
CA GLY A 270 8.53 18.67 -27.65
C GLY A 270 8.56 18.98 -26.16
N GLU A 271 7.48 18.72 -25.41
CA GLU A 271 7.44 18.91 -23.96
C GLU A 271 8.21 17.81 -23.23
N ILE A 272 8.91 18.20 -22.16
CA ILE A 272 9.70 17.27 -21.34
C ILE A 272 9.08 17.19 -19.95
N PHE A 273 8.74 15.96 -19.54
CA PHE A 273 8.32 15.65 -18.18
C PHE A 273 9.38 14.78 -17.51
N VAL A 274 9.75 15.12 -16.27
CA VAL A 274 10.63 14.31 -15.44
C VAL A 274 9.90 13.97 -14.16
N THR A 275 9.80 12.69 -13.83
CA THR A 275 9.05 12.21 -12.66
C THR A 275 9.89 11.21 -11.88
N PHE A 276 9.90 11.33 -10.55
CA PHE A 276 10.52 10.34 -9.68
C PHE A 276 9.78 9.00 -9.80
N VAL A 277 10.53 7.91 -9.90
CA VAL A 277 9.97 6.55 -9.97
C VAL A 277 10.18 5.83 -8.65
N ALA A 278 11.44 5.71 -8.23
CA ALA A 278 11.81 5.04 -7.00
C ALA A 278 13.22 5.43 -6.56
N ALA A 279 13.50 5.29 -5.27
CA ALA A 279 14.84 5.32 -4.72
C ALA A 279 15.05 4.19 -3.72
N LYS A 280 16.31 3.84 -3.50
CA LYS A 280 16.73 2.89 -2.46
C LYS A 280 17.98 3.40 -1.78
N THR A 281 18.03 3.16 -0.47
CA THR A 281 19.16 3.52 0.39
C THR A 281 19.57 2.35 1.24
N ARG A 282 20.88 2.22 1.47
CA ARG A 282 21.45 1.22 2.36
C ARG A 282 22.61 1.83 3.13
N VAL A 283 22.66 1.51 4.43
CA VAL A 283 23.81 1.85 5.28
C VAL A 283 25.01 1.02 4.85
N ALA A 284 26.20 1.64 4.91
CA ALA A 284 27.47 0.96 4.65
C ALA A 284 27.80 -0.04 5.76
#